data_AF-A0A8I2YEC4-F1
#
_entry.id   AF-A0A8I2YEC4-F1
#
_cell.length_a   1.000
_cell.length_b   1.000
_cell.length_c   1.000
_cell.angle_alpha   90.00
_cell.angle_beta   90.00
_cell.angle_gamma   90.00
#
_symmetry.space_group_name_H-M   'P 1'
#
loop_
_entity.id
_entity.type
_entity.pdbx_description
1 polymer ?
#
loop_
_entity_poly.entity_id
_entity_poly.type
_entity_poly.pdbx_seq_one_letter_code
_entity_poly.pdbx_strand_id
1 'polypeptide(L)'
;MANTKLDWRDVLVFGEMKSKHNRDTSKVSFINITGKMSILLCAQDGRHAAPSLRILGSHVTLMFFDRGGSLETDSINIHSDPELFLHILVGLTKASLSQLGFDESLLDNSGSRRVLIIWKGRAGKVVTIDKLLFISDIMHGRGMTVWGGLIASDSDLDGSDLDSGTTFLQTQRGVEVVIKDCWIDPLWKYTEGHILAALNDTGVEGVLTFIYETQVQAHDPTNPQILFNM
;
A
#
# COMPACT_ATOMS: atom_id res chain seq x y z
N MET A 1 0.70 -30.04 -15.49
CA MET A 1 0.87 -28.67 -14.96
C MET A 1 1.98 -28.74 -13.93
N ALA A 2 3.04 -27.95 -14.05
CA ALA A 2 4.07 -27.88 -13.03
C ALA A 2 3.41 -27.48 -11.70
N ASN A 3 3.79 -28.13 -10.61
CA ASN A 3 3.29 -27.82 -9.27
C ASN A 3 3.93 -26.51 -8.81
N THR A 4 3.44 -25.38 -9.35
CA THR A 4 3.92 -24.06 -8.98
C THR A 4 3.44 -23.78 -7.57
N LYS A 5 4.37 -23.73 -6.62
CA LYS A 5 4.08 -23.40 -5.23
C LYS A 5 3.65 -21.94 -5.17
N LEU A 6 2.34 -21.70 -5.00
CA LEU A 6 1.78 -20.36 -4.81
C LEU A 6 1.99 -19.89 -3.37
N ASP A 7 2.33 -18.62 -3.22
CA ASP A 7 2.55 -17.90 -1.96
C ASP A 7 1.53 -16.76 -1.82
N TRP A 8 1.32 -16.24 -0.61
CA TRP A 8 0.48 -15.07 -0.38
C TRP A 8 0.98 -13.83 -1.14
N ARG A 9 2.28 -13.76 -1.44
CA ARG A 9 2.90 -12.73 -2.28
C ARG A 9 2.41 -12.76 -3.73
N ASP A 10 1.89 -13.89 -4.21
CA ASP A 10 1.38 -14.05 -5.58
C ASP A 10 -0.12 -13.67 -5.69
N VAL A 11 -0.80 -13.44 -4.57
CA VAL A 11 -2.24 -13.16 -4.54
C VAL A 11 -2.49 -11.66 -4.72
N LEU A 12 -3.18 -11.25 -5.77
CA LEU A 12 -3.54 -9.84 -5.97
C LEU A 12 -4.88 -9.50 -5.31
N VAL A 13 -5.88 -10.36 -5.50
CA VAL A 13 -7.24 -10.19 -5.00
C VAL A 13 -7.69 -11.48 -4.32
N PHE A 14 -8.31 -11.38 -3.16
CA PHE A 14 -8.88 -12.53 -2.44
C PHE A 14 -10.40 -12.57 -2.59
N GLY A 15 -10.97 -13.76 -2.79
CA GLY A 15 -12.41 -13.96 -2.87
C GLY A 15 -12.88 -15.05 -1.90
N GLU A 16 -13.97 -14.80 -1.18
CA GLU A 16 -14.66 -15.82 -0.40
C GLU A 16 -16.06 -16.07 -0.95
N MET A 17 -16.42 -17.35 -1.10
CA MET A 17 -17.77 -17.78 -1.47
C MET A 17 -18.36 -18.69 -0.41
N LYS A 18 -19.61 -18.43 -0.01
CA LYS A 18 -20.42 -19.30 0.85
C LYS A 18 -21.80 -19.49 0.22
N SER A 19 -22.42 -20.64 0.46
CA SER A 19 -23.72 -20.98 -0.13
C SER A 19 -24.92 -20.25 0.50
N LYS A 20 -24.80 -19.77 1.74
CA LYS A 20 -25.91 -19.16 2.48
C LYS A 20 -25.75 -17.64 2.58
N HIS A 21 -26.83 -16.92 2.29
CA HIS A 21 -26.97 -15.49 2.56
C HIS A 21 -27.84 -15.29 3.79
N ASN A 22 -27.22 -15.24 4.97
CA ASN A 22 -27.90 -14.92 6.22
C ASN A 22 -26.94 -14.21 7.18
N ARG A 23 -27.49 -13.60 8.24
CA ARG A 23 -26.74 -12.76 9.17
C ARG A 23 -25.53 -13.46 9.79
N ASP A 24 -25.67 -14.72 10.19
CA ASP A 24 -24.58 -15.47 10.83
C ASP A 24 -23.47 -15.79 9.83
N THR A 25 -23.84 -16.18 8.61
CA THR A 25 -22.89 -16.44 7.53
C THR A 25 -22.16 -15.16 7.12
N SER A 26 -22.86 -14.03 7.03
CA SER A 26 -22.25 -12.73 6.74
C SER A 26 -21.23 -12.33 7.80
N LYS A 27 -21.55 -12.48 9.09
CA LYS A 27 -20.62 -12.20 10.19
C LYS A 27 -19.38 -13.10 10.15
N VAL A 28 -19.58 -14.41 10.00
CA VAL A 28 -18.47 -15.38 9.93
C VAL A 28 -17.60 -15.12 8.72
N SER A 29 -18.22 -14.86 7.57
CA SER A 29 -17.51 -14.54 6.33
C SER A 29 -16.72 -13.23 6.46
N PHE A 30 -17.29 -12.20 7.08
CA PHE A 30 -16.57 -10.95 7.37
C PHE A 30 -15.31 -11.19 8.22
N ILE A 31 -15.42 -11.98 9.30
CA ILE A 31 -14.26 -12.31 10.15
C ILE A 31 -13.21 -13.09 9.36
N ASN A 32 -13.63 -14.09 8.58
CA ASN A 32 -12.73 -14.91 7.77
C ASN A 32 -11.97 -14.07 6.74
N ILE A 33 -12.71 -13.26 5.96
CA ILE A 33 -12.10 -12.43 4.91
C ILE A 33 -11.17 -11.41 5.54
N THR A 34 -11.56 -10.74 6.62
CA THR A 34 -10.70 -9.79 7.35
C THR A 34 -9.38 -10.44 7.77
N GLY A 35 -9.43 -11.66 8.32
CA GLY A 35 -8.22 -12.39 8.70
C GLY A 35 -7.35 -12.83 7.52
N LYS A 36 -7.94 -13.10 6.34
CA LYS A 36 -7.15 -13.38 5.12
C LYS A 36 -6.56 -12.11 4.53
N MET A 37 -7.29 -11.00 4.58
CA MET A 37 -6.82 -9.70 4.13
C MET A 37 -5.69 -9.17 4.99
N SER A 38 -5.72 -9.40 6.31
CA SER A 38 -4.59 -9.04 7.18
C SER A 38 -3.33 -9.80 6.78
N ILE A 39 -3.42 -11.12 6.55
CA ILE A 39 -2.29 -11.93 6.08
C ILE A 39 -1.77 -11.43 4.73
N LEU A 40 -2.68 -11.11 3.80
CA LEU A 40 -2.33 -10.60 2.48
C LEU A 40 -1.56 -9.27 2.56
N LEU A 41 -2.08 -8.30 3.32
CA LEU A 41 -1.46 -7.00 3.56
C LEU A 41 -0.11 -7.10 4.28
N CYS A 42 0.12 -8.17 5.05
CA CYS A 42 1.41 -8.46 5.69
C CYS A 42 2.41 -9.13 4.76
N ALA A 43 1.92 -10.02 3.88
CA ALA A 43 2.76 -10.73 2.93
C ALA A 43 3.27 -9.79 1.82
N GLN A 44 2.54 -8.71 1.55
CA GLN A 44 2.82 -7.73 0.51
C GLN A 44 2.97 -6.35 1.15
N ASP A 45 4.15 -6.09 1.68
CA ASP A 45 4.47 -4.88 2.43
C ASP A 45 4.45 -3.59 1.60
N GLY A 46 4.55 -3.68 0.27
CA GLY A 46 4.43 -2.55 -0.67
C GLY A 46 2.99 -2.15 -1.03
N ARG A 47 2.03 -2.48 -0.17
CA ARG A 47 0.59 -2.27 -0.39
C ARG A 47 -0.01 -1.46 0.75
N HIS A 48 -0.87 -0.50 0.40
CA HIS A 48 -1.66 0.29 1.35
C HIS A 48 -3.09 -0.23 1.53
N ALA A 49 -3.66 -0.78 0.46
CA ALA A 49 -5.01 -1.34 0.46
C ALA A 49 -5.12 -2.57 -0.45
N ALA A 50 -6.16 -3.38 -0.27
CA ALA A 50 -6.36 -4.63 -0.97
C ALA A 50 -7.86 -4.83 -1.26
N PRO A 51 -8.27 -4.99 -2.52
CA PRO A 51 -9.63 -5.37 -2.83
C PRO A 51 -9.87 -6.85 -2.52
N SER A 52 -11.12 -7.17 -2.22
CA SER A 52 -11.60 -8.54 -2.03
C SER A 52 -13.06 -8.68 -2.42
N LEU A 53 -13.46 -9.91 -2.73
CA LEU A 53 -14.81 -10.22 -3.17
C LEU A 53 -15.47 -11.18 -2.18
N ARG A 54 -16.71 -10.88 -1.78
CA ARG A 54 -17.50 -11.76 -0.94
C ARG A 54 -18.78 -12.15 -1.66
N ILE A 55 -18.96 -13.45 -1.90
CA ILE A 55 -20.17 -14.01 -2.52
C ILE A 55 -20.90 -14.89 -1.50
N LEU A 56 -22.10 -14.48 -1.12
CA LEU A 56 -22.96 -15.20 -0.18
C LEU A 56 -24.27 -15.57 -0.88
N GLY A 57 -24.47 -16.85 -1.16
CA GLY A 57 -25.57 -17.30 -2.01
C GLY A 57 -25.47 -16.64 -3.39
N SER A 58 -26.50 -15.92 -3.79
CA SER A 58 -26.54 -15.14 -5.05
C SER A 58 -26.12 -13.69 -4.88
N HIS A 59 -25.58 -13.28 -3.73
CA HIS A 59 -25.26 -11.89 -3.46
C HIS A 59 -23.75 -11.67 -3.44
N VAL A 60 -23.30 -10.62 -4.12
CA VAL A 60 -21.89 -10.20 -4.17
C VAL A 60 -21.70 -8.88 -3.44
N THR A 61 -20.59 -8.77 -2.72
CA THR A 61 -20.11 -7.53 -2.12
C THR A 61 -18.64 -7.34 -2.52
N LEU A 62 -18.30 -6.17 -3.05
CA LEU A 62 -16.92 -5.76 -3.25
C LEU A 62 -16.45 -5.05 -1.97
N MET A 63 -15.28 -5.42 -1.48
CA MET A 63 -14.72 -4.87 -0.24
C MET A 63 -13.29 -4.40 -0.48
N PHE A 64 -12.92 -3.25 0.05
CA PHE A 64 -11.56 -2.74 0.06
C PHE A 64 -11.05 -2.71 1.50
N PHE A 65 -9.93 -3.38 1.74
CA PHE A 65 -9.30 -3.46 3.04
C PHE A 65 -8.02 -2.63 3.02
N ASP A 66 -7.89 -1.71 3.96
CA ASP A 66 -6.61 -1.10 4.30
C ASP A 66 -6.18 -1.57 5.69
N ARG A 67 -5.08 -1.06 6.21
CA ARG A 67 -4.63 -1.45 7.56
C ARG A 67 -5.47 -0.86 8.70
N GLY A 68 -6.39 0.06 8.41
CA GLY A 68 -7.33 0.65 9.38
C GLY A 68 -8.66 -0.10 9.47
N GLY A 69 -9.05 -0.84 8.43
CA GLY A 69 -10.28 -1.62 8.39
C GLY A 69 -10.72 -1.96 6.98
N SER A 70 -12.03 -1.85 6.73
CA SER A 70 -12.62 -2.16 5.44
C SER A 70 -13.76 -1.23 5.06
N LEU A 71 -13.85 -0.92 3.78
CA LEU A 71 -15.02 -0.36 3.13
C LEU A 71 -15.69 -1.45 2.29
N GLU A 72 -17.01 -1.51 2.29
CA GLU A 72 -17.77 -2.46 1.47
C GLU A 72 -18.86 -1.75 0.66
N THR A 73 -19.12 -2.25 -0.54
CA THR A 73 -20.26 -1.82 -1.35
C THR A 73 -21.56 -2.36 -0.78
N ASP A 74 -22.68 -1.87 -1.29
CA ASP A 74 -23.94 -2.58 -1.12
C ASP A 74 -23.86 -4.00 -1.72
N SER A 75 -24.68 -4.88 -1.14
CA SER A 75 -24.79 -6.27 -1.56
C SER A 75 -25.73 -6.37 -2.78
N ILE A 76 -25.21 -6.88 -3.89
CA ILE A 76 -25.93 -6.95 -5.17
C ILE A 76 -26.30 -8.40 -5.46
N ASN A 77 -27.55 -8.66 -5.85
CA ASN A 77 -27.95 -9.97 -6.36
C ASN A 77 -27.45 -10.16 -7.80
N ILE A 78 -26.52 -11.08 -8.00
CA ILE A 78 -25.85 -11.35 -9.29
C ILE A 78 -26.80 -11.82 -10.39
N HIS A 79 -27.98 -12.34 -10.03
CA HIS A 79 -29.00 -12.74 -11.00
C HIS A 79 -29.92 -11.59 -11.40
N SER A 80 -30.06 -10.59 -10.53
CA SER A 80 -30.81 -9.38 -10.84
C SER A 80 -30.00 -8.42 -11.70
N ASP A 81 -28.69 -8.35 -11.47
CA ASP A 81 -27.75 -7.54 -12.25
C ASP A 81 -26.47 -8.33 -12.60
N PRO A 82 -26.55 -9.22 -13.60
CA PRO A 82 -25.40 -10.02 -14.03
C PRO A 82 -24.32 -9.19 -14.74
N GLU A 83 -24.68 -8.06 -15.35
CA GLU A 83 -23.74 -7.19 -16.03
C GLU A 83 -22.79 -6.52 -15.04
N LEU A 84 -23.32 -5.95 -13.96
CA LEU A 84 -22.50 -5.38 -12.89
C LEU A 84 -21.59 -6.43 -12.24
N PHE A 85 -22.07 -7.66 -12.05
CA PHE A 85 -21.23 -8.74 -11.54
C PHE A 85 -20.04 -9.03 -12.47
N LEU A 86 -20.26 -9.08 -13.78
CA LEU A 86 -19.18 -9.25 -14.77
C LEU A 86 -18.23 -8.04 -14.78
N HIS A 87 -18.75 -6.82 -14.66
CA HIS A 87 -17.93 -5.62 -14.56
C HIS A 87 -17.02 -5.64 -13.33
N ILE A 88 -17.50 -6.12 -12.18
CA ILE A 88 -16.65 -6.28 -10.97
C ILE A 88 -15.49 -7.24 -11.25
N LEU A 89 -15.77 -8.41 -11.86
CA LEU A 89 -14.73 -9.40 -12.16
C LEU A 89 -13.72 -8.90 -13.19
N VAL A 90 -14.20 -8.27 -14.27
CA VAL A 90 -13.33 -7.68 -15.30
C VAL A 90 -12.51 -6.53 -14.71
N GLY A 91 -13.14 -5.66 -13.91
CA GLY A 91 -12.46 -4.56 -13.23
C GLY A 91 -11.32 -5.05 -12.36
N LEU A 92 -11.56 -6.03 -11.48
CA LEU A 92 -10.53 -6.60 -10.61
C LEU A 92 -9.40 -7.28 -11.38
N THR A 93 -9.69 -7.94 -12.51
CA THR A 93 -8.67 -8.65 -13.30
C THR A 93 -7.89 -7.75 -14.24
N LYS A 94 -8.41 -6.55 -14.56
CA LYS A 94 -7.76 -5.57 -15.44
C LYS A 94 -7.18 -4.37 -14.70
N ALA A 95 -7.48 -4.23 -13.41
CA ALA A 95 -6.93 -3.18 -12.57
C ALA A 95 -5.40 -3.23 -12.56
N SER A 96 -4.79 -2.05 -12.66
CA SER A 96 -3.36 -1.85 -12.42
C SER A 96 -3.01 -2.16 -10.96
N LEU A 97 -1.73 -2.39 -10.67
CA LEU A 97 -1.27 -2.65 -9.30
C LEU A 97 -1.66 -1.52 -8.34
N SER A 98 -1.60 -0.25 -8.78
CA SER A 98 -2.03 0.88 -7.95
C SER A 98 -3.54 0.89 -7.68
N GLN A 99 -4.36 0.56 -8.67
CA GLN A 99 -5.80 0.37 -8.46
C GLN A 99 -6.11 -0.81 -7.53
N LEU A 100 -5.21 -1.79 -7.44
CA LEU A 100 -5.26 -2.90 -6.49
C LEU A 100 -4.61 -2.54 -5.14
N GLY A 101 -4.17 -1.30 -4.97
CA GLY A 101 -3.69 -0.71 -3.72
C GLY A 101 -2.20 -0.87 -3.44
N PHE A 102 -1.39 -1.20 -4.45
CA PHE A 102 0.07 -1.13 -4.35
C PHE A 102 0.58 0.32 -4.43
N ASP A 103 1.63 0.61 -3.69
CA ASP A 103 2.32 1.90 -3.72
C ASP A 103 3.22 2.01 -4.97
N GLU A 104 2.90 2.93 -5.87
CA GLU A 104 3.67 3.14 -7.11
C GLU A 104 5.07 3.72 -6.84
N SER A 105 5.30 4.33 -5.69
CA SER A 105 6.63 4.81 -5.30
C SER A 105 7.58 3.68 -4.94
N LEU A 106 7.05 2.48 -4.66
CA LEU A 106 7.77 1.24 -4.38
C LEU A 106 7.87 0.38 -5.64
N LEU A 107 8.96 0.55 -6.38
CA LEU A 107 9.20 -0.18 -7.61
C LEU A 107 9.97 -1.48 -7.33
N ASP A 108 9.49 -2.59 -7.89
CA ASP A 108 10.22 -3.86 -7.89
C ASP A 108 11.09 -3.95 -9.14
N ASN A 109 12.41 -3.84 -8.98
CA ASN A 109 13.33 -3.85 -10.10
C ASN A 109 13.73 -5.29 -10.42
N SER A 110 12.89 -5.96 -11.22
CA SER A 110 13.13 -7.23 -11.93
C SER A 110 14.09 -8.21 -11.25
N GLY A 111 13.85 -8.53 -9.96
CA GLY A 111 14.33 -9.79 -9.39
C GLY A 111 15.01 -9.79 -8.02
N SER A 112 15.15 -8.69 -7.27
CA SER A 112 15.51 -8.78 -5.83
C SER A 112 15.44 -7.47 -5.05
N ARG A 113 15.64 -6.31 -5.70
CA ARG A 113 15.86 -5.05 -4.98
C ARG A 113 14.76 -4.06 -5.29
N ARG A 114 14.00 -3.71 -4.25
CA ARG A 114 12.94 -2.71 -4.35
C ARG A 114 13.53 -1.31 -4.17
N VAL A 115 12.97 -0.35 -4.87
CA VAL A 115 13.39 1.04 -4.83
C VAL A 115 12.22 1.89 -4.39
N LEU A 116 12.47 2.79 -3.45
CA LEU A 116 11.59 3.90 -3.11
C LEU A 116 12.12 5.17 -3.75
N ILE A 117 11.27 5.86 -4.51
CA ILE A 117 11.60 7.18 -5.05
C ILE A 117 11.00 8.27 -4.15
N ILE A 118 11.88 9.11 -3.60
CA ILE A 118 11.53 10.22 -2.72
C ILE A 118 11.69 11.54 -3.47
N TRP A 119 10.69 12.42 -3.40
CA TRP A 119 10.68 13.68 -4.15
C TRP A 119 10.72 14.92 -3.26
N LYS A 120 11.69 15.83 -3.46
CA LYS A 120 11.68 17.16 -2.83
C LYS A 120 11.61 18.24 -3.91
N GLY A 121 10.40 18.75 -4.17
CA GLY A 121 10.17 19.64 -5.32
C GLY A 121 10.36 18.87 -6.63
N ARG A 122 11.26 19.35 -7.51
CA ARG A 122 11.61 18.66 -8.77
C ARG A 122 12.75 17.65 -8.62
N ALA A 123 13.35 17.53 -7.44
CA ALA A 123 14.48 16.65 -7.20
C ALA A 123 14.00 15.28 -6.69
N GLY A 124 14.26 14.23 -7.46
CA GLY A 124 14.04 12.83 -7.07
C GLY A 124 15.28 12.21 -6.43
N LYS A 125 15.07 11.29 -5.50
CA LYS A 125 16.10 10.52 -4.79
C LYS A 125 15.68 9.07 -4.73
N VAL A 126 16.61 8.17 -5.03
CA VAL A 126 16.38 6.73 -5.00
C VAL A 126 16.92 6.16 -3.70
N VAL A 127 16.05 5.51 -2.95
CA VAL A 127 16.41 4.71 -1.77
C VAL A 127 16.18 3.26 -2.10
N THR A 128 17.22 2.45 -1.93
CA THR A 128 17.11 1.03 -2.15
C THR A 128 16.67 0.35 -0.86
N ILE A 129 15.64 -0.50 -0.95
CA ILE A 129 15.08 -1.24 0.18
C ILE A 129 15.75 -2.62 0.22
N ASP A 130 16.45 -2.89 1.31
CA ASP A 130 17.21 -4.13 1.49
C ASP A 130 16.45 -5.14 2.36
N LYS A 131 15.67 -4.67 3.35
CA LYS A 131 14.95 -5.54 4.29
C LYS A 131 13.67 -4.90 4.83
N LEU A 132 12.68 -5.75 5.08
CA LEU A 132 11.54 -5.42 5.92
C LEU A 132 11.98 -5.52 7.40
N LEU A 133 11.93 -4.41 8.12
CA LEU A 133 12.27 -4.36 9.55
C LEU A 133 11.05 -4.63 10.42
N PHE A 134 9.89 -4.12 10.02
CA PHE A 134 8.65 -4.27 10.74
C PHE A 134 7.46 -4.11 9.80
N ILE A 135 6.43 -4.90 10.03
CA ILE A 135 5.10 -4.68 9.45
C ILE A 135 4.07 -4.97 10.53
N SER A 136 3.12 -4.07 10.70
CA SER A 136 2.02 -4.31 11.63
C SER A 136 1.15 -5.43 11.07
N ASP A 137 0.98 -6.49 11.86
CA ASP A 137 0.19 -7.67 11.52
C ASP A 137 -1.29 -7.59 11.92
N ILE A 138 -1.72 -6.39 12.34
CA ILE A 138 -3.04 -6.13 12.89
C ILE A 138 -3.73 -5.06 12.03
N MET A 139 -5.01 -5.31 11.73
CA MET A 139 -5.89 -4.40 10.98
C MET A 139 -6.47 -3.29 11.88
N HIS A 140 -5.60 -2.55 12.59
CA HIS A 140 -6.02 -1.47 13.48
C HIS A 140 -4.98 -0.33 13.48
N GLY A 141 -5.47 0.90 13.64
CA GLY A 141 -4.63 2.07 13.86
C GLY A 141 -3.96 2.57 12.59
N ARG A 142 -2.65 2.86 12.66
CA ARG A 142 -1.91 3.52 11.57
C ARG A 142 -1.32 2.57 10.53
N GLY A 143 -1.39 1.26 10.75
CA GLY A 143 -0.95 0.28 9.76
C GLY A 143 0.50 0.41 9.31
N MET A 144 1.44 0.47 10.24
CA MET A 144 2.83 0.81 9.97
C MET A 144 3.61 -0.28 9.22
N THR A 145 4.38 0.13 8.22
CA THR A 145 5.48 -0.63 7.62
C THR A 145 6.80 0.10 7.84
N VAL A 146 7.87 -0.62 8.17
CA VAL A 146 9.21 -0.08 8.33
C VAL A 146 10.19 -0.92 7.53
N TRP A 147 10.95 -0.25 6.67
CA TRP A 147 12.03 -0.85 5.89
C TRP A 147 13.39 -0.32 6.30
N GLY A 148 14.41 -1.16 6.15
CA GLY A 148 15.81 -0.77 6.17
C GLY A 148 16.32 -0.70 4.75
N GLY A 149 17.09 0.34 4.45
CA GLY A 149 17.61 0.56 3.12
C GLY A 149 18.84 1.45 3.09
N LEU A 150 19.26 1.79 1.88
CA LEU A 150 20.43 2.60 1.59
C LEU A 150 20.06 3.71 0.61
N ILE A 151 20.50 4.94 0.88
CA ILE A 151 20.41 6.02 -0.11
C ILE A 151 21.39 5.70 -1.25
N ALA A 152 20.87 5.52 -2.47
CA ALA A 152 21.66 5.13 -3.63
C ALA A 152 22.75 6.17 -3.96
N SER A 153 23.86 5.69 -4.49
CA SER A 153 24.92 6.54 -5.02
C SER A 153 24.63 6.92 -6.47
N ASP A 154 25.14 8.06 -6.95
CA ASP A 154 24.92 8.50 -8.35
C ASP A 154 25.40 7.47 -9.40
N SER A 155 26.27 6.53 -9.03
CA SER A 155 26.75 5.45 -9.91
C SER A 155 25.79 4.26 -10.05
N ASP A 156 24.73 4.21 -9.25
CA ASP A 156 23.73 3.14 -9.27
C ASP A 156 22.50 3.49 -10.13
N LEU A 157 22.45 4.69 -10.71
CA LEU A 157 21.38 5.19 -11.56
C LEU A 157 21.91 5.38 -12.98
N ASP A 158 21.26 4.77 -13.98
CA ASP A 158 21.59 5.02 -15.38
C ASP A 158 21.40 6.52 -15.67
N GLY A 159 22.42 7.14 -16.26
CA GLY A 159 22.57 8.60 -16.37
C GLY A 159 21.52 9.35 -17.21
N SER A 160 20.40 8.71 -17.57
CA SER A 160 19.25 9.33 -18.22
C SER A 160 18.26 9.98 -17.25
N ASP A 161 18.33 9.64 -15.97
CA ASP A 161 17.22 9.90 -15.03
C ASP A 161 17.44 11.09 -14.08
N LEU A 162 18.58 11.80 -14.18
CA LEU A 162 18.89 12.97 -13.34
C LEU A 162 19.02 14.26 -14.16
N ASP A 163 18.01 15.12 -14.07
CA ASP A 163 18.16 16.54 -14.39
C ASP A 163 19.16 17.16 -13.40
N SER A 164 20.14 17.90 -13.93
CA SER A 164 21.48 18.12 -13.34
C SER A 164 21.55 19.08 -12.13
N GLY A 165 20.48 19.19 -11.34
CA GLY A 165 20.32 20.20 -10.27
C GLY A 165 20.12 19.65 -8.85
N THR A 166 20.46 18.39 -8.57
CA THR A 166 20.04 17.64 -7.37
C THR A 166 21.01 17.73 -6.17
N THR A 167 21.04 18.85 -5.46
CA THR A 167 22.02 19.12 -4.38
C THR A 167 21.61 18.66 -2.96
N PHE A 168 20.36 18.28 -2.67
CA PHE A 168 19.89 18.24 -1.27
C PHE A 168 20.35 17.04 -0.40
N LEU A 169 20.54 15.84 -0.95
CA LEU A 169 21.08 14.68 -0.18
C LEU A 169 22.37 14.12 -0.79
N GLN A 170 23.14 14.91 -1.56
CA GLN A 170 24.42 14.44 -2.12
C GLN A 170 25.46 14.10 -1.05
N THR A 171 25.26 14.60 0.17
CA THR A 171 26.14 14.42 1.34
C THR A 171 25.83 13.16 2.16
N GLN A 172 24.82 12.36 1.82
CA GLN A 172 24.39 11.16 2.57
C GLN A 172 24.43 9.86 1.74
N ARG A 173 25.42 9.71 0.87
CA ARG A 173 25.61 8.52 0.02
C ARG A 173 25.98 7.30 0.87
N GLY A 174 25.40 6.13 0.57
CA GLY A 174 25.71 4.89 1.30
C GLY A 174 25.30 4.92 2.77
N VAL A 175 24.43 5.87 3.15
CA VAL A 175 23.88 5.98 4.50
C VAL A 175 22.75 4.97 4.64
N GLU A 176 22.84 4.15 5.69
CA GLU A 176 21.74 3.30 6.12
C GLU A 176 20.59 4.15 6.62
N VAL A 177 19.40 3.88 6.10
CA VAL A 177 18.19 4.60 6.44
C VAL A 177 17.10 3.66 6.89
N VAL A 178 16.26 4.17 7.77
CA VAL A 178 15.01 3.56 8.17
C VAL A 178 13.89 4.34 7.49
N ILE A 179 13.13 3.64 6.64
CA ILE A 179 11.96 4.19 5.97
C ILE A 179 10.76 3.74 6.77
N LYS A 180 9.91 4.68 7.17
CA LYS A 180 8.68 4.42 7.88
C LYS A 180 7.51 4.91 7.05
N ASP A 181 6.57 4.03 6.79
CA ASP A 181 5.32 4.34 6.13
C ASP A 181 4.15 3.98 7.05
N CYS A 182 3.19 4.89 7.18
CA CYS A 182 2.02 4.70 8.02
C CYS A 182 0.93 5.73 7.69
N TRP A 183 -0.31 5.35 7.93
CA TRP A 183 -1.43 6.28 7.95
C TRP A 183 -1.21 7.35 9.02
N ILE A 184 -1.49 8.60 8.65
CA ILE A 184 -1.43 9.75 9.55
C ILE A 184 -2.82 10.36 9.71
N ASP A 185 -3.05 10.97 10.88
CA ASP A 185 -4.18 11.85 11.06
C ASP A 185 -3.77 13.25 10.58
N PRO A 186 -4.37 13.78 9.50
CA PRO A 186 -4.02 15.10 8.98
C PRO A 186 -4.38 16.24 9.94
N LEU A 187 -5.17 15.98 10.98
CA LEU A 187 -5.54 16.97 12.00
C LEU A 187 -4.44 17.17 13.05
N TRP A 188 -3.40 16.33 13.08
CA TRP A 188 -2.31 16.53 14.03
C TRP A 188 -1.45 17.73 13.68
N LYS A 189 -1.24 18.57 14.69
CA LYS A 189 -0.44 19.79 14.58
C LYS A 189 1.03 19.51 14.24
N TYR A 190 1.57 18.39 14.70
CA TYR A 190 2.97 18.02 14.51
C TYR A 190 3.05 16.57 14.05
N THR A 191 3.75 16.32 12.96
CA THR A 191 4.08 14.98 12.51
C THR A 191 5.31 14.46 13.25
N GLU A 192 5.58 13.16 13.11
CA GLU A 192 6.81 12.57 13.62
C GLU A 192 8.05 13.21 12.97
N GLY A 193 8.02 13.48 11.66
CA GLY A 193 9.08 14.20 10.98
C GLY A 193 9.32 15.60 11.56
N HIS A 194 8.27 16.37 11.85
CA HIS A 194 8.40 17.68 12.49
C HIS A 194 9.03 17.59 13.89
N ILE A 195 8.63 16.60 14.69
CA ILE A 195 9.17 16.40 16.04
C ILE A 195 10.66 16.03 15.97
N LEU A 196 11.03 15.08 15.09
CA LEU A 196 12.42 14.66 14.93
C LEU A 196 13.30 15.81 14.41
N ALA A 197 12.82 16.58 13.44
CA ALA A 197 13.52 17.75 12.93
C ALA A 197 13.82 18.76 14.05
N ALA A 198 12.82 19.10 14.87
CA ALA A 198 13.00 20.02 16.00
C ALA A 198 14.01 19.50 17.05
N LEU A 199 14.01 18.19 17.32
CA LEU A 199 14.97 17.57 18.23
C LEU A 199 16.40 17.57 17.66
N ASN A 200 16.54 17.34 16.35
CA ASN A 200 17.84 17.40 15.68
C ASN A 200 18.39 18.84 15.65
N ASP A 201 17.54 19.83 15.36
CA ASP A 201 17.93 21.26 15.32
C ASP A 201 18.38 21.79 16.69
N THR A 202 17.86 21.20 17.77
CA THR A 202 18.25 21.55 19.15
C THR A 202 19.45 20.76 19.67
N GLY A 203 20.02 19.85 18.87
CA GLY A 203 21.21 19.08 19.23
C GLY A 203 20.95 18.00 20.29
N VAL A 204 19.71 17.52 20.43
CA VAL A 204 19.39 16.41 21.34
C VAL A 204 20.12 15.16 20.87
N GLU A 205 20.89 14.55 21.77
CA GLU A 205 21.62 13.30 21.50
C GLU A 205 20.73 12.07 21.69
N GLY A 206 21.05 10.97 21.01
CA GLY A 206 20.36 9.68 21.15
C GLY A 206 19.01 9.57 20.44
N VAL A 207 18.63 10.57 19.63
CA VAL A 207 17.45 10.52 18.75
C VAL A 207 17.84 10.24 17.30
N LEU A 208 16.90 9.71 16.52
CA LEU A 208 17.11 9.45 15.10
C LEU A 208 17.36 10.77 14.34
N THR A 209 18.25 10.72 13.34
CA THR A 209 18.44 11.82 12.40
C THR A 209 17.31 11.83 11.38
N PHE A 210 16.51 12.88 11.38
CA PHE A 210 15.50 13.14 10.37
C PHE A 210 16.16 13.45 9.03
N ILE A 211 15.72 12.74 7.99
CA ILE A 211 16.21 12.94 6.62
C ILE A 211 15.12 13.62 5.79
N TYR A 212 13.92 13.05 5.81
CA TYR A 212 12.83 13.45 4.93
C TYR A 212 11.48 12.90 5.41
N GLU A 213 10.40 13.63 5.12
CA GLU A 213 9.01 13.19 5.28
C GLU A 213 8.22 13.68 4.07
N THR A 214 7.32 12.83 3.58
CA THR A 214 6.26 13.21 2.63
C THR A 214 4.93 12.71 3.13
N GLN A 215 3.87 13.43 2.77
CA GLN A 215 2.51 12.95 2.92
C GLN A 215 1.99 12.67 1.52
N VAL A 216 1.67 11.41 1.25
CA VAL A 216 1.01 11.01 0.02
C VAL A 216 -0.48 10.92 0.32
N GLN A 217 -1.29 11.64 -0.44
CA GLN A 217 -2.72 11.46 -0.41
C GLN A 217 -3.07 10.44 -1.49
N ALA A 218 -3.76 9.36 -1.12
CA ALA A 218 -4.38 8.50 -2.12
C ALA A 218 -5.33 9.37 -2.97
N HIS A 219 -5.33 9.18 -4.29
CA HIS A 219 -6.26 9.88 -5.16
C HIS A 219 -7.69 9.69 -4.64
N ASP A 220 -8.38 10.80 -4.40
CA ASP A 220 -9.79 10.76 -4.01
C ASP A 220 -10.58 10.05 -5.12
N PRO A 221 -11.28 8.93 -4.84
CA PRO A 221 -12.11 8.25 -5.82
C PRO A 221 -13.24 9.15 -6.35
N THR A 222 -13.53 10.29 -5.71
CA THR A 222 -14.49 11.28 -6.17
C THR A 222 -13.94 12.29 -7.16
N ASN A 223 -12.77 12.06 -7.78
CA ASN A 223 -12.38 12.81 -8.98
C ASN A 223 -13.55 12.74 -9.98
N PRO A 224 -14.25 13.85 -10.28
CA PRO A 224 -15.48 13.84 -11.08
C PRO A 224 -15.26 13.41 -12.55
N GLN A 225 -14.02 13.12 -12.94
CA GLN A 225 -13.65 12.53 -14.21
C GLN A 225 -13.88 11.01 -14.29
N ILE A 226 -14.09 10.32 -13.16
CA ILE A 226 -14.49 8.90 -13.16
C ILE A 226 -15.98 8.83 -12.85
N LEU A 227 -16.78 9.10 -13.89
CA LEU A 227 -18.19 8.72 -13.90
C LEU A 227 -18.26 7.20 -13.98
N PHE A 228 -18.51 6.55 -12.83
CA PHE A 228 -19.27 5.32 -12.88
C PHE A 228 -20.66 5.72 -13.36
N ASN A 229 -20.93 5.52 -14.65
CA ASN A 229 -22.31 5.52 -15.12
C ASN A 229 -23.01 4.37 -14.38
N MET A 230 -23.78 4.74 -13.35
CA MET A 230 -24.84 3.90 -12.80
C MET A 230 -25.90 3.64 -13.87
#